data_AF-A0A426UVE2-F1
#
_entry.id   AF-A0A426UVE2-F1
#
_cell.length_a   1.000
_cell.length_b   1.000
_cell.length_c   1.000
_cell.angle_alpha   90.00
_cell.angle_beta   90.00
_cell.angle_gamma   90.00
#
_symmetry.space_group_name_H-M   'P 1'
#
loop_
_entity.id
_entity.type
_entity.pdbx_description
1 polymer ?
#
loop_
_entity_poly.entity_id
_entity_poly.type
_entity_poly.pdbx_seq_one_letter_code
_entity_poly.pdbx_strand_id
1 'polypeptide(L)'
;MATETGARPGAAVALWTAAVLFAALAVAKIALYGDFTADSGVGCVSRQNPDFVASCEQFEPAAWYLPYWLAVLGYTAFAVLFAVAAVRAARGAGRRFALVVAVLAVVLAVVPGVFDLGWRFAIAASSEPDRWVAEYVRDGVPGWYGPVEAAALVAAALAAVVAVLVLRRRA
;
A
#
# COMPACT_ATOMS: atom_id res chain seq x y z
N MET A 1 5.75 45.87 -8.15
CA MET A 1 5.52 44.50 -8.64
C MET A 1 5.72 43.55 -7.47
N ALA A 2 4.63 43.14 -6.80
CA ALA A 2 4.70 42.08 -5.81
C ALA A 2 4.67 40.75 -6.57
N THR A 3 5.77 40.01 -6.55
CA THR A 3 5.79 38.61 -6.99
C THR A 3 4.95 37.83 -5.98
N GLU A 4 3.69 37.54 -6.32
CA GLU A 4 2.91 36.52 -5.60
C GLU A 4 3.54 35.14 -5.89
N THR A 5 4.64 34.83 -5.21
CA THR A 5 5.06 33.46 -4.96
C THR A 5 4.11 32.86 -3.93
N GLY A 6 2.86 32.66 -4.34
CA GLY A 6 1.80 32.13 -3.49
C GLY A 6 2.06 30.67 -3.18
N ALA A 7 2.85 30.42 -2.14
CA ALA A 7 2.87 29.13 -1.46
C ALA A 7 1.42 28.72 -1.16
N ARG A 8 1.05 27.47 -1.46
CA ARG A 8 -0.32 26.96 -1.31
C ARG A 8 -0.40 26.00 -0.12
N PRO A 9 -0.43 26.53 1.13
CA PRO A 9 -0.26 25.71 2.33
C PRO A 9 -1.34 24.63 2.44
N GLY A 10 -2.61 24.93 2.13
CA GLY A 10 -3.68 23.93 2.21
C GLY A 10 -3.52 22.74 1.26
N ALA A 11 -3.01 22.97 0.05
CA ALA A 11 -2.73 21.88 -0.89
C ALA A 11 -1.50 21.08 -0.47
N ALA A 12 -0.47 21.75 0.03
CA ALA A 12 0.74 21.09 0.54
C ALA A 12 0.43 20.21 1.77
N VAL A 13 -0.38 20.71 2.71
CA VAL A 13 -0.81 19.94 3.89
C VAL A 13 -1.56 18.68 3.47
N ALA A 14 -2.55 18.79 2.57
CA ALA A 14 -3.32 17.64 2.12
C ALA A 14 -2.45 16.59 1.39
N LEU A 15 -1.46 17.02 0.60
CA LEU A 15 -0.50 16.10 -0.03
C LEU A 15 0.44 15.44 1.00
N TRP A 16 0.88 16.18 2.02
CA TRP A 16 1.64 15.60 3.14
C TRP A 16 0.82 14.60 3.95
N THR A 17 -0.47 14.85 4.17
CA THR A 17 -1.37 13.87 4.81
C THR A 17 -1.41 12.56 4.03
N ALA A 18 -1.57 12.63 2.70
CA ALA A 18 -1.50 11.43 1.86
C ALA A 18 -0.14 10.73 1.97
N ALA A 19 0.97 11.48 1.93
CA ALA A 19 2.32 10.91 2.08
C ALA A 19 2.49 10.16 3.41
N VAL A 20 2.02 10.75 4.51
CA VAL A 20 2.10 10.15 5.86
C VAL A 20 1.26 8.88 5.95
N LEU A 21 0.06 8.85 5.35
CA LEU A 21 -0.78 7.65 5.34
C LEU A 21 -0.10 6.48 4.61
N PHE A 22 0.50 6.73 3.44
CA PHE A 22 1.28 5.71 2.73
C PHE A 22 2.53 5.27 3.50
N ALA A 23 3.25 6.20 4.13
CA ALA A 23 4.40 5.87 4.96
C ALA A 23 3.99 5.03 6.19
N ALA A 24 2.87 5.35 6.83
CA ALA A 24 2.33 4.60 7.95
C ALA A 24 1.95 3.17 7.55
N LEU A 25 1.37 2.97 6.36
CA LEU A 25 1.12 1.63 5.83
C LEU A 25 2.40 0.83 5.60
N ALA A 26 3.44 1.45 5.04
CA ALA A 26 4.75 0.80 4.85
C ALA A 26 5.37 0.40 6.21
N VAL A 27 5.36 1.31 7.18
CA VAL A 27 5.90 1.05 8.54
C VAL A 27 5.08 -0.02 9.25
N ALA A 28 3.75 0.01 9.15
CA ALA A 28 2.88 -0.99 9.74
C ALA A 28 3.20 -2.39 9.18
N LYS A 29 3.36 -2.53 7.85
CA LYS A 29 3.79 -3.80 7.25
C LYS A 29 5.20 -4.18 7.71
N ILE A 30 6.17 -3.27 7.79
CA ILE A 30 7.50 -3.63 8.32
C ILE A 30 7.40 -4.13 9.77
N ALA A 31 6.65 -3.45 10.63
CA ALA A 31 6.50 -3.80 12.04
C ALA A 31 5.81 -5.16 12.24
N LEU A 32 4.85 -5.47 11.36
CA LEU A 32 4.08 -6.69 11.41
C LEU A 32 4.79 -7.89 10.74
N TYR A 33 5.95 -7.71 10.11
CA TYR A 33 6.62 -8.80 9.37
C TYR A 33 6.85 -10.06 10.22
N GLY A 34 7.19 -9.91 11.51
CA GLY A 34 7.36 -11.04 12.43
C GLY A 34 6.08 -11.87 12.61
N ASP A 35 4.95 -11.21 12.86
CA ASP A 35 3.66 -11.89 13.02
C ASP A 35 3.23 -12.58 11.72
N PHE A 36 3.49 -11.95 10.56
CA PHE A 36 3.19 -12.52 9.25
C PHE A 36 3.96 -13.83 9.01
N THR A 37 5.25 -13.84 9.36
CA THR A 37 6.09 -15.04 9.27
C THR A 37 5.63 -16.14 10.24
N ALA A 38 5.16 -15.77 11.42
CA ALA A 38 4.66 -16.72 12.41
C ALA A 38 3.36 -17.40 11.95
N ASP A 39 2.39 -16.63 11.47
CA ASP A 39 1.10 -17.15 10.96
C ASP A 39 1.31 -18.07 9.74
N SER A 40 2.21 -17.67 8.86
CA SER A 40 2.64 -18.48 7.70
C SER A 40 3.26 -19.81 8.14
N GLY A 41 4.11 -19.78 9.17
CA GLY A 41 4.69 -20.97 9.77
C GLY A 41 3.65 -21.91 10.40
N VAL A 42 2.63 -21.37 11.06
CA VAL A 42 1.52 -22.16 11.62
C VAL A 42 0.74 -22.89 10.51
N GLY A 43 0.49 -22.22 9.39
CA GLY A 43 -0.15 -22.84 8.23
C GLY A 43 0.65 -24.03 7.68
N CYS A 44 1.98 -23.89 7.56
CA CYS A 44 2.84 -24.96 7.05
C CYS A 44 2.79 -26.24 7.88
N VAL A 45 2.78 -26.10 9.22
CA VAL A 45 2.79 -27.25 10.14
C VAL A 45 1.39 -27.72 10.53
N SER A 46 0.34 -27.14 9.92
CA SER A 46 -1.05 -27.50 10.20
C SER A 46 -1.38 -28.90 9.70
N ARG A 47 -2.04 -29.71 10.53
CA ARG A 47 -2.58 -31.03 10.12
C ARG A 47 -3.67 -30.94 9.04
N GLN A 48 -4.20 -29.75 8.80
CA GLN A 48 -5.17 -29.50 7.73
C GLN A 48 -4.49 -29.24 6.38
N ASN A 49 -3.17 -29.01 6.37
CA ASN A 49 -2.37 -28.90 5.15
C ASN A 49 -2.22 -30.32 4.52
N PRO A 50 -2.64 -30.52 3.25
CA PRO A 50 -2.68 -31.83 2.60
C PRO A 50 -1.33 -32.56 2.55
N ASP A 51 -0.20 -31.86 2.57
CA ASP A 51 1.14 -32.43 2.48
C ASP A 51 1.96 -32.28 3.76
N PHE A 52 1.33 -32.36 4.95
CA PHE A 52 1.84 -32.28 6.35
C PHE A 52 3.32 -32.63 6.64
N VAL A 53 3.99 -33.38 5.76
CA VAL A 53 5.35 -33.92 5.88
C VAL A 53 6.39 -33.14 5.04
N ALA A 54 5.98 -32.37 4.04
CA ALA A 54 6.85 -31.38 3.40
C ALA A 54 6.55 -30.03 4.04
N SER A 55 7.43 -29.60 4.96
CA SER A 55 7.65 -28.19 5.26
C SER A 55 7.55 -27.39 3.96
N CYS A 56 7.07 -26.13 4.02
CA CYS A 56 6.95 -25.20 2.88
C CYS A 56 8.30 -24.86 2.18
N GLU A 57 9.19 -25.84 2.01
CA GLU A 57 10.47 -25.85 1.33
C GLU A 57 10.35 -25.64 -0.18
N GLN A 58 9.15 -25.80 -0.75
CA GLN A 58 8.93 -25.62 -2.20
C GLN A 58 8.42 -24.24 -2.61
N PHE A 59 8.08 -23.36 -1.66
CA PHE A 59 7.99 -21.94 -1.95
C PHE A 59 9.37 -21.31 -1.77
N GLU A 60 10.00 -20.89 -2.87
CA GLU A 60 11.13 -19.98 -2.77
C GLU A 60 10.71 -18.76 -1.91
N PRO A 61 11.54 -18.30 -0.96
CA PRO A 61 11.27 -17.11 -0.16
C PRO A 61 10.79 -15.91 -0.99
N ALA A 62 11.22 -15.84 -2.25
CA ALA A 62 10.74 -14.87 -3.22
C ALA A 62 9.21 -14.95 -3.42
N ALA A 63 8.61 -16.09 -3.74
CA ALA A 63 7.19 -16.16 -4.05
C ALA A 63 6.29 -15.75 -2.87
N TRP A 64 6.76 -15.95 -1.63
CA TRP A 64 5.99 -15.69 -0.42
C TRP A 64 6.17 -14.28 0.11
N TYR A 65 7.39 -13.77 0.10
CA TYR A 65 7.72 -12.45 0.64
C TYR A 65 7.71 -11.36 -0.43
N LEU A 66 7.83 -11.70 -1.72
CA LEU A 66 7.83 -10.71 -2.79
C LEU A 66 6.52 -9.90 -2.83
N PRO A 67 5.30 -10.49 -2.73
CA PRO A 67 4.08 -9.69 -2.64
C PRO A 67 4.08 -8.73 -1.44
N TYR A 68 4.59 -9.19 -0.30
CA TYR A 68 4.71 -8.42 0.93
C TYR A 68 5.66 -7.23 0.76
N TRP A 69 6.88 -7.49 0.29
CA TRP A 69 7.89 -6.47 0.09
C TRP A 69 7.57 -5.54 -1.08
N LEU A 70 6.90 -6.02 -2.13
CA LEU A 70 6.38 -5.18 -3.20
C LEU A 70 5.29 -4.24 -2.69
N ALA A 71 4.44 -4.67 -1.75
CA ALA A 71 3.48 -3.77 -1.11
C ALA A 71 4.22 -2.69 -0.29
N VAL A 72 5.21 -3.06 0.53
CA VAL A 72 6.05 -2.11 1.28
C VAL A 72 6.74 -1.10 0.34
N LEU A 73 7.36 -1.58 -0.73
CA LEU A 73 8.02 -0.74 -1.75
C LEU A 73 7.02 0.17 -2.46
N GLY A 74 5.85 -0.37 -2.81
CA GLY A 74 4.76 0.38 -3.43
C GLY A 74 4.31 1.54 -2.54
N TYR A 75 3.95 1.28 -1.28
CA TYR A 75 3.56 2.33 -0.35
C TYR A 75 4.68 3.35 -0.12
N THR A 76 5.92 2.90 -0.02
CA THR A 76 7.09 3.80 0.12
C THR A 76 7.24 4.72 -1.11
N ALA A 77 7.10 4.17 -2.31
CA ALA A 77 7.15 4.94 -3.54
C ALA A 77 6.01 5.98 -3.60
N PHE A 78 4.78 5.61 -3.22
CA PHE A 78 3.67 6.56 -3.14
C PHE A 78 3.90 7.64 -2.09
N ALA A 79 4.42 7.30 -0.91
CA ALA A 79 4.77 8.29 0.10
C ALA A 79 5.77 9.33 -0.45
N VAL A 80 6.80 8.89 -1.17
CA VAL A 80 7.77 9.77 -1.82
C VAL A 80 7.12 10.63 -2.91
N LEU A 81 6.28 10.05 -3.78
CA LEU A 81 5.58 10.80 -4.83
C LEU A 81 4.70 11.90 -4.24
N PHE A 82 3.96 11.61 -3.16
CA PHE A 82 3.13 12.58 -2.47
C PHE A 82 3.93 13.66 -1.74
N ALA A 83 5.05 13.29 -1.10
CA ALA A 83 5.97 14.25 -0.48
C ALA A 83 6.56 15.21 -1.53
N VAL A 84 7.00 14.69 -2.68
CA VAL A 84 7.50 15.50 -3.80
C VAL A 84 6.39 16.42 -4.32
N ALA A 85 5.16 15.93 -4.47
CA ALA A 85 4.03 16.75 -4.88
C ALA A 85 3.75 17.87 -3.87
N ALA A 86 3.82 17.59 -2.57
CA ALA A 86 3.62 18.55 -1.49
C ALA A 86 4.69 19.66 -1.54
N VAL A 87 5.96 19.29 -1.67
CA VAL A 87 7.08 20.25 -1.81
C VAL A 87 6.91 21.12 -3.04
N ARG A 88 6.52 20.55 -4.19
CA ARG A 88 6.27 21.32 -5.42
C ARG A 88 5.09 22.28 -5.25
N ALA A 89 3.99 21.83 -4.65
CA ALA A 89 2.80 22.64 -4.39
C ALA A 89 3.10 23.79 -3.42
N ALA A 90 3.94 23.57 -2.40
CA ALA A 90 4.40 24.61 -1.48
C ALA A 90 5.22 25.69 -2.19
N ARG A 91 5.94 25.34 -3.26
CA ARG A 91 6.69 26.27 -4.12
C ARG A 91 5.85 26.93 -5.22
N GLY A 92 4.52 26.75 -5.21
CA GLY A 92 3.62 27.30 -6.22
C GLY A 92 3.68 26.59 -7.58
N ALA A 93 4.33 25.44 -7.68
CA ALA A 93 4.48 24.65 -8.91
C ALA A 93 3.79 23.27 -8.79
N GLY A 94 3.74 22.52 -9.90
CA GLY A 94 3.44 21.08 -9.81
C GLY A 94 1.97 20.67 -9.80
N ARG A 95 1.02 21.54 -10.21
CA ARG A 95 -0.41 21.17 -10.34
C ARG A 95 -0.64 19.90 -11.17
N ARG A 96 0.05 19.77 -12.31
CA ARG A 96 -0.04 18.58 -13.18
C ARG A 96 0.46 17.33 -12.46
N PHE A 97 1.57 17.45 -11.73
CA PHE A 97 2.15 16.33 -10.97
C PHE A 97 1.21 15.90 -9.83
N ALA A 98 0.66 16.85 -9.07
CA ALA A 98 -0.33 16.56 -8.03
C ALA A 98 -1.59 15.87 -8.60
N LEU A 99 -2.02 16.24 -9.82
CA LEU A 99 -3.14 15.59 -10.49
C LEU A 99 -2.82 14.13 -10.87
N VAL A 100 -1.65 13.87 -11.44
CA VAL A 100 -1.21 12.49 -11.77
C VAL A 100 -1.16 11.64 -10.51
N VAL A 101 -0.53 12.14 -9.44
CA VAL A 101 -0.38 11.42 -8.18
C VAL A 101 -1.75 11.19 -7.49
N ALA A 102 -2.69 12.15 -7.60
CA ALA A 102 -4.05 11.97 -7.10
C ALA A 102 -4.84 10.91 -7.86
N VAL A 103 -4.72 10.85 -9.20
CA VAL A 103 -5.34 9.79 -10.00
C VAL A 103 -4.79 8.42 -9.59
N LEU A 104 -3.48 8.31 -9.40
CA LEU A 104 -2.86 7.07 -8.93
C LEU A 104 -3.41 6.64 -7.57
N ALA A 105 -3.57 7.56 -6.60
CA ALA A 105 -4.16 7.21 -5.31
C ALA A 105 -5.62 6.77 -5.39
N VAL A 106 -6.43 7.39 -6.26
CA VAL A 106 -7.81 6.94 -6.48
C VAL A 106 -7.84 5.53 -7.07
N VAL A 107 -6.97 5.22 -8.04
CA VAL A 107 -6.86 3.87 -8.61
C VAL A 107 -6.50 2.86 -7.50
N LEU A 108 -5.52 3.16 -6.65
CA LEU A 108 -5.12 2.29 -5.54
C LEU A 108 -6.22 2.08 -4.49
N ALA A 109 -7.10 3.07 -4.28
CA ALA A 109 -8.19 2.97 -3.32
C ALA A 109 -9.37 2.12 -3.82
N VAL A 110 -9.50 1.96 -5.15
CA VAL A 110 -10.62 1.24 -5.78
C VAL A 110 -10.23 -0.20 -6.16
N VAL A 111 -8.97 -0.42 -6.52
CA VAL A 111 -8.46 -1.76 -6.81
C VAL A 111 -8.23 -2.50 -5.47
N PRO A 112 -8.52 -3.82 -5.38
CA PRO A 112 -8.15 -4.60 -4.18
C PRO A 112 -6.71 -4.29 -3.81
N GLY A 113 -6.46 -3.95 -2.55
CA GLY A 113 -5.19 -3.34 -2.10
C GLY A 113 -3.97 -4.03 -2.71
N VAL A 114 -2.92 -3.26 -3.00
CA VAL A 114 -1.68 -3.74 -3.69
C VAL A 114 -1.19 -5.07 -3.12
N PHE A 115 -1.33 -5.23 -1.81
CA PHE A 115 -1.01 -6.45 -1.09
C PHE A 115 -1.95 -7.63 -1.43
N ASP A 116 -3.27 -7.45 -1.44
CA ASP A 116 -4.25 -8.49 -1.83
C ASP A 116 -4.07 -8.91 -3.31
N LEU A 117 -3.79 -7.97 -4.20
CA LEU A 117 -3.50 -8.28 -5.60
C LEU A 117 -2.23 -9.12 -5.75
N GLY A 118 -1.12 -8.69 -5.13
CA GLY A 118 0.13 -9.44 -5.13
C GLY A 118 -0.05 -10.84 -4.55
N TRP A 119 -0.86 -10.95 -3.50
CA TRP A 119 -1.17 -12.22 -2.86
C TRP A 119 -2.00 -13.16 -3.73
N ARG A 120 -3.02 -12.65 -4.44
CA ARG A 120 -3.79 -13.43 -5.41
C ARG A 120 -2.93 -13.96 -6.55
N PHE A 121 -1.97 -13.16 -7.04
CA PHE A 121 -1.02 -13.63 -8.06
C PHE A 121 -0.10 -14.73 -7.50
N ALA A 122 0.34 -14.61 -6.25
CA ALA A 122 1.14 -15.65 -5.60
C ALA A 122 0.36 -16.96 -5.42
N ILE A 123 -0.89 -16.90 -4.97
CA ILE A 123 -1.83 -18.05 -4.88
C ILE A 123 -2.04 -18.72 -6.24
N ALA A 124 -2.22 -17.92 -7.30
CA ALA A 124 -2.45 -18.44 -8.64
C ALA A 124 -1.23 -19.15 -9.24
N ALA A 125 -0.03 -18.76 -8.81
CA ALA A 125 1.24 -19.33 -9.28
C ALA A 125 1.77 -20.48 -8.39
N SER A 126 1.07 -20.82 -7.30
CA SER A 126 1.56 -21.76 -6.30
C SER A 126 1.11 -23.21 -6.52
N SER A 127 1.86 -24.14 -5.91
CA SER A 127 1.47 -25.54 -5.77
C SER A 127 0.23 -25.69 -4.87
N GLU A 128 -0.42 -26.86 -4.85
CA GLU A 128 -1.63 -27.12 -4.07
C GLU A 128 -1.47 -26.96 -2.54
N PRO A 129 -0.44 -27.53 -1.86
CA PRO A 129 -0.25 -27.34 -0.41
C PRO A 129 0.08 -25.89 -0.05
N ASP A 130 0.88 -25.26 -0.89
CA ASP A 130 1.29 -23.86 -0.84
C ASP A 130 0.11 -22.89 -0.98
N ARG A 131 -0.81 -23.22 -1.89
CA ARG A 131 -2.06 -22.47 -2.09
C ARG A 131 -2.91 -22.50 -0.83
N TRP A 132 -3.02 -23.66 -0.20
CA TRP A 132 -3.80 -23.83 1.03
C TRP A 132 -3.27 -22.94 2.16
N VAL A 133 -1.94 -22.89 2.35
CA VAL A 133 -1.33 -22.01 3.37
C VAL A 133 -1.56 -20.53 3.03
N ALA A 134 -1.39 -20.15 1.76
CA ALA A 134 -1.61 -18.78 1.33
C ALA A 134 -3.08 -18.33 1.49
N GLU A 135 -4.04 -19.22 1.23
CA GLU A 135 -5.46 -19.00 1.49
C GLU A 135 -5.76 -18.95 3.00
N TYR A 136 -5.15 -19.82 3.81
CA TYR A 136 -5.25 -19.79 5.27
C TYR A 136 -4.77 -18.46 5.87
N VAL A 137 -3.60 -17.95 5.46
CA VAL A 137 -3.07 -16.67 5.97
C VAL A 137 -3.93 -15.49 5.50
N ARG A 138 -4.48 -15.56 4.30
CA ARG A 138 -5.31 -14.49 3.73
C ARG A 138 -6.70 -14.42 4.35
N ASP A 139 -7.39 -15.55 4.40
CA ASP A 139 -8.80 -15.65 4.70
C ASP A 139 -9.04 -16.07 6.16
N GLY A 140 -8.10 -16.82 6.75
CA GLY A 140 -8.13 -17.27 8.14
C GLY A 140 -7.51 -16.29 9.14
N VAL A 141 -6.71 -15.33 8.67
CA VAL A 141 -6.09 -14.29 9.53
C VAL A 141 -6.47 -12.88 9.01
N PRO A 142 -7.69 -12.40 9.32
CA PRO A 142 -8.22 -11.14 8.78
C PRO A 142 -7.47 -9.87 9.22
N GLY A 143 -6.49 -9.98 10.12
CA GLY A 143 -5.61 -8.87 10.52
C GLY A 143 -4.68 -8.37 9.40
N TRP A 144 -4.35 -9.23 8.42
CA TRP A 144 -3.39 -8.90 7.35
C TRP A 144 -3.98 -8.15 6.17
N TYR A 145 -5.24 -8.44 5.87
CA TYR A 145 -5.99 -7.94 4.71
C TYR A 145 -7.32 -7.41 5.23
N GLY A 146 -7.51 -6.09 5.22
CA GLY A 146 -8.65 -5.59 5.97
C GLY A 146 -8.99 -4.12 5.86
N PRO A 147 -10.03 -3.72 6.62
CA PRO A 147 -10.64 -2.39 6.55
C PRO A 147 -9.67 -1.26 6.91
N VAL A 148 -8.59 -1.54 7.66
CA VAL A 148 -7.59 -0.53 8.03
C VAL A 148 -6.76 -0.10 6.82
N GLU A 149 -6.26 -1.04 6.02
CA GLU A 149 -5.51 -0.73 4.79
C GLU A 149 -6.41 0.01 3.80
N ALA A 150 -7.63 -0.50 3.60
CA ALA A 150 -8.61 0.13 2.73
C ALA A 150 -8.98 1.55 3.21
N ALA A 151 -9.20 1.75 4.51
CA ALA A 151 -9.50 3.06 5.07
C ALA A 151 -8.34 4.05 4.89
N ALA A 152 -7.09 3.61 5.07
CA ALA A 152 -5.92 4.44 4.86
C ALA A 152 -5.75 4.84 3.37
N LEU A 153 -5.97 3.90 2.45
CA LEU A 153 -5.94 4.16 1.00
C LEU A 153 -7.05 5.14 0.59
N VAL A 154 -8.27 4.95 1.09
CA VAL A 154 -9.40 5.86 0.84
C VAL A 154 -9.11 7.25 1.41
N ALA A 155 -8.63 7.35 2.64
CA ALA A 155 -8.26 8.62 3.26
C ALA A 155 -7.15 9.35 2.47
N ALA A 156 -6.14 8.62 2.00
CA ALA A 156 -5.06 9.16 1.17
C ALA A 156 -5.60 9.67 -0.18
N ALA A 157 -6.51 8.93 -0.82
CA ALA A 157 -7.16 9.36 -2.05
C ALA A 157 -8.01 10.62 -1.84
N LEU A 158 -8.79 10.69 -0.77
CA LEU A 158 -9.58 11.88 -0.42
C LEU A 158 -8.68 13.09 -0.18
N ALA A 159 -7.58 12.93 0.57
CA ALA A 159 -6.60 13.99 0.80
C ALA A 159 -5.98 14.48 -0.52
N ALA A 160 -5.63 13.56 -1.42
CA ALA A 160 -5.10 13.90 -2.75
C ALA A 160 -6.11 14.67 -3.61
N VAL A 161 -7.38 14.26 -3.60
CA VAL A 161 -8.47 14.96 -4.32
C VAL A 161 -8.66 16.36 -3.76
N VAL A 162 -8.72 16.52 -2.43
CA VAL A 162 -8.80 17.84 -1.78
C VAL A 162 -7.64 18.72 -2.20
N ALA A 163 -6.41 18.21 -2.22
CA ALA A 163 -5.25 18.98 -2.68
C ALA A 163 -5.43 19.49 -4.11
N VAL A 164 -5.88 18.63 -5.04
CA VAL A 164 -6.12 19.02 -6.44
C VAL A 164 -7.24 20.07 -6.54
N LEU A 165 -8.33 19.93 -5.77
CA LEU A 165 -9.41 20.91 -5.74
C LEU A 165 -8.93 22.27 -5.23
N VAL A 166 -8.12 22.30 -4.17
CA VAL A 166 -7.50 23.54 -3.65
C VAL A 166 -6.58 24.17 -4.70
N LEU A 167 -5.78 23.37 -5.41
CA LEU A 167 -4.90 23.84 -6.48
C LEU A 167 -5.66 24.37 -7.71
N ARG A 168 -6.90 23.91 -7.95
CA ARG A 168 -7.77 24.33 -9.07
C ARG A 168 -8.60 25.57 -8.76
N ARG A 169 -9.15 25.69 -7.55
CA ARG A 169 -10.04 26.81 -7.16
C ARG A 169 -9.36 28.19 -7.08
N ARG A 170 -8.03 28.23 -7.13
CA ARG A 170 -7.21 29.45 -7.02
C ARG A 170 -6.17 29.56 -8.14
N ALA A 171 -6.51 29.03 -9.32
CA ALA A 171 -5.77 29.16 -10.57
C ALA A 171 -6.66 29.87 -11.59
#